data_AF-A0A3D3LR66-F1
#
_entry.id   AF-A0A3D3LR66-F1
#
_cell.length_a   1.000
_cell.length_b   1.000
_cell.length_c   1.000
_cell.angle_alpha   90.00
_cell.angle_beta   90.00
_cell.angle_gamma   90.00
#
_symmetry.space_group_name_H-M   'P 1'
#
loop_
_entity.id
_entity.type
_entity.pdbx_description
1 polymer ?
#
loop_
_entity_poly.entity_id
_entity_poly.type
_entity_poly.pdbx_seq_one_letter_code
_entity_poly.pdbx_strand_id
1 'polypeptide(L)'
;VYSSDLIISHSPAEFIIDFTRVFPGTPKAKVHARIIMTPLHAKGLLNALRENISNYEKQFGEIPMTAPVNDQPFGFQVPAKPKDEKIN
;
A
#
# COMPACT_ATOMS: atom_id res chain seq x y z
N VAL A 1 13.55 -4.86 -9.64
CA VAL A 1 13.32 -4.17 -8.35
C VAL A 1 11.90 -4.49 -7.91
N TYR A 2 11.67 -4.87 -6.65
CA TYR A 2 10.33 -5.08 -6.06
C TYR A 2 10.17 -4.15 -4.85
N SER A 3 8.98 -3.59 -4.67
CA SER A 3 8.63 -2.64 -3.60
C SER A 3 7.15 -2.78 -3.24
N SER A 4 6.82 -2.56 -1.97
CA SER A 4 5.43 -2.57 -1.48
C SER A 4 4.80 -1.19 -1.45
N ASP A 5 5.61 -0.14 -1.28
CA ASP A 5 5.14 1.21 -1.02
C ASP A 5 5.94 2.25 -1.80
N LEU A 6 5.33 3.41 -2.01
CA LEU A 6 5.86 4.53 -2.78
C LEU A 6 5.77 5.80 -1.95
N ILE A 7 6.85 6.57 -1.90
CA ILE A 7 6.86 7.93 -1.33
C ILE A 7 7.21 8.89 -2.46
N ILE A 8 6.37 9.89 -2.68
CA ILE A 8 6.56 10.87 -3.75
C ILE A 8 6.80 12.24 -3.13
N SER A 9 7.88 12.89 -3.54
CA SER A 9 8.18 14.29 -3.22
C SER A 9 8.57 15.05 -4.48
N HIS A 10 8.50 16.38 -4.46
CA HIS A 10 8.79 17.18 -5.64
C HIS A 10 9.26 18.59 -5.29
N SER A 11 9.93 19.19 -6.27
CA SER A 11 10.26 20.62 -6.35
C SER A 11 9.89 21.12 -7.76
N PRO A 12 10.00 22.43 -8.05
CA PRO A 12 9.83 22.93 -9.41
C PRO A 12 10.80 22.32 -10.44
N ALA A 13 11.95 21.79 -10.00
CA ALA A 13 12.97 21.24 -10.88
C ALA A 13 12.80 19.73 -11.13
N GLU A 14 12.25 19.00 -10.14
CA GLU A 14 12.26 17.53 -10.17
C GLU A 14 11.14 16.90 -9.34
N PHE A 15 10.75 15.70 -9.75
CA PHE A 15 9.94 14.74 -9.00
C PHE A 15 10.82 13.58 -8.57
N ILE A 16 10.69 13.20 -7.31
CA ILE A 16 11.41 12.09 -6.69
C ILE A 16 10.38 11.04 -6.28
N ILE A 17 10.56 9.82 -6.77
CA ILE A 17 9.73 8.66 -6.43
C ILE A 17 10.62 7.64 -5.73
N ASP A 18 10.39 7.46 -4.43
CA ASP A 18 11.07 6.48 -3.60
C ASP A 18 10.25 5.21 -3.49
N PHE A 19 10.78 4.14 -4.06
CA PHE A 19 10.24 2.79 -3.94
C PHE A 19 10.79 2.18 -2.66
N THR A 20 9.92 1.96 -1.68
CA THR A 20 10.31 1.49 -0.35
C THR A 20 9.73 0.12 -0.03
N ARG A 21 10.28 -0.52 1.00
CA ARG A 21 9.72 -1.73 1.59
C ARG A 21 9.65 -1.56 3.09
N VAL A 22 8.50 -1.87 3.65
CA VAL A 22 8.30 -1.95 5.10
C VAL A 22 8.59 -3.39 5.53
N PHE A 23 9.49 -3.54 6.51
CA PHE A 23 9.74 -4.81 7.17
C PHE A 23 9.16 -4.77 8.60
N PRO A 24 8.49 -5.85 9.07
CA PRO A 24 8.08 -5.95 10.46
C PRO A 24 9.28 -5.80 11.40
N GLY A 25 9.16 -4.94 12.42
CA GLY A 25 10.21 -4.72 13.41
C GLY A 25 11.27 -3.68 13.04
N THR A 26 11.23 -3.09 11.84
CA THR A 26 12.07 -1.92 11.52
C THR A 26 11.26 -0.63 11.52
N PRO A 27 11.65 0.40 12.29
CA PRO A 27 10.87 1.63 12.41
C PRO A 27 10.95 2.54 11.17
N LYS A 28 11.83 2.25 10.21
CA LYS A 28 12.01 3.05 8.99
C LYS A 28 11.93 2.18 7.75
N ALA A 29 11.09 2.59 6.81
CA ALA A 29 11.05 2.00 5.47
C ALA A 29 12.39 2.21 4.78
N LYS A 30 12.95 1.15 4.18
CA LYS A 30 14.21 1.24 3.43
C LYS A 30 13.90 1.56 1.97
N VAL A 31 14.54 2.59 1.43
CA VAL A 31 14.46 2.92 0.00
C VAL A 31 15.24 1.86 -0.77
N HIS A 32 14.55 1.16 -1.66
CA HIS A 32 15.13 0.15 -2.54
C HIS A 32 15.52 0.71 -3.91
N ALA A 33 14.76 1.67 -4.41
CA ALA A 33 15.11 2.43 -5.61
C ALA A 33 14.54 3.84 -5.53
N ARG A 34 15.26 4.79 -6.12
CA ARG A 34 14.82 6.17 -6.29
C ARG A 34 14.83 6.49 -7.78
N ILE A 35 13.69 6.97 -8.28
CA ILE A 35 13.61 7.54 -9.62
C ILE A 35 13.48 9.05 -9.46
N ILE A 36 14.34 9.79 -10.17
CA ILE A 36 14.30 11.26 -10.23
C ILE A 36 13.99 11.65 -11.67
N MET A 37 13.02 12.54 -11.87
CA MET A 37 12.57 12.94 -13.19
C MET A 37 12.17 14.42 -13.23
N THR A 38 12.21 15.01 -14.43
CA THR A 38 11.68 16.36 -14.64
C THR A 38 10.14 16.38 -14.49
N PRO A 39 9.52 17.53 -14.15
CA PRO A 39 8.06 17.64 -14.08
C PRO A 39 7.35 17.21 -15.37
N LEU A 40 7.95 17.47 -16.54
CA LEU A 40 7.42 17.05 -17.83
C LEU A 40 7.31 15.53 -17.94
N HIS A 41 8.38 14.81 -17.59
CA HIS A 41 8.38 13.34 -17.62
C HIS A 41 7.47 12.74 -16.55
N ALA A 42 7.39 13.34 -15.37
CA ALA A 42 6.44 12.92 -14.32
C ALA A 42 4.99 13.01 -14.81
N LYS A 43 4.63 14.10 -15.49
CA LYS A 43 3.28 14.26 -16.07
C LYS A 43 3.01 13.23 -17.16
N GLY A 44 4.01 12.95 -18.01
CA GLY A 44 3.92 11.88 -19.02
C GLY A 44 3.68 10.50 -18.39
N LEU A 45 4.43 10.17 -17.34
CA LEU A 45 4.28 8.92 -16.60
C LEU A 45 2.89 8.78 -15.98
N LEU A 46 2.37 9.84 -15.36
CA LEU A 46 1.01 9.83 -14.79
C LEU A 46 -0.04 9.50 -15.85
N ASN A 47 0.04 10.15 -17.02
CA ASN A 47 -0.93 9.94 -18.08
C ASN A 47 -0.88 8.49 -18.61
N ALA A 48 0.32 8.00 -18.90
CA ALA A 48 0.51 6.62 -19.34
C ALA A 48 0.02 5.61 -18.28
N LEU A 49 0.30 5.86 -17.01
CA LEU A 49 -0.14 4.99 -15.92
C LEU A 49 -1.67 4.97 -15.79
N ARG A 50 -2.33 6.14 -15.87
CA ARG A 50 -3.80 6.24 -15.83
C ARG A 50 -4.46 5.46 -16.97
N GLU A 51 -3.92 5.58 -18.18
CA GLU A 51 -4.43 4.85 -19.34
C GLU A 51 -4.29 3.33 -19.16
N ASN A 52 -3.12 2.87 -18.71
CA ASN A 52 -2.87 1.45 -18.47
C ASN A 52 -3.77 0.88 -17.34
N ILE A 53 -3.98 1.64 -16.25
CA ILE A 53 -4.92 1.25 -15.18
C ILE A 53 -6.35 1.15 -15.74
N SER A 54 -6.80 2.16 -16.51
CA SER A 54 -8.15 2.11 -17.09
C SER A 54 -8.35 0.91 -18.02
N ASN A 55 -7.34 0.57 -18.82
CA ASN A 55 -7.39 -0.59 -19.70
C ASN A 55 -7.39 -1.91 -18.91
N TYR A 56 -6.60 -1.98 -17.84
CA TYR A 56 -6.62 -3.12 -16.92
C TYR A 56 -8.00 -3.30 -16.30
N GLU A 57 -8.62 -2.23 -15.77
CA GLU A 57 -9.92 -2.32 -15.10
C GLU A 57 -11.05 -2.71 -16.05
N LYS A 58 -11.01 -2.26 -17.31
CA LYS A 58 -11.95 -2.71 -18.34
C LYS A 58 -11.87 -4.22 -18.59
N GLN A 59 -10.68 -4.81 -18.44
CA GLN A 59 -10.44 -6.22 -18.74
C GLN A 59 -10.66 -7.12 -17.52
N PHE A 60 -10.26 -6.68 -16.32
CA PHE A 60 -10.19 -7.50 -15.11
C PHE A 60 -11.14 -7.06 -13.99
N GLY A 61 -11.84 -5.93 -14.17
CA GLY A 61 -12.68 -5.32 -13.14
C GLY A 61 -11.97 -4.21 -12.37
N GLU A 62 -12.75 -3.42 -11.65
CA GLU A 62 -12.29 -2.26 -10.87
C GLU A 62 -11.29 -2.65 -9.78
N ILE A 63 -10.26 -1.84 -9.59
CA ILE A 63 -9.30 -1.99 -8.50
C ILE A 63 -9.94 -1.36 -7.25
N PRO A 64 -10.18 -2.13 -6.19
CA PRO A 64 -10.77 -1.57 -4.97
C PRO A 64 -9.78 -0.62 -4.29
N MET A 65 -10.23 0.61 -4.04
CA MET A 65 -9.41 1.67 -3.40
C MET A 65 -9.19 1.47 -1.90
N THR A 66 -9.91 0.52 -1.29
CA THR A 66 -9.70 0.07 0.08
C THR A 66 -9.46 -1.42 0.07
N ALA A 67 -8.44 -1.87 0.80
CA ALA A 67 -8.38 -3.29 1.17
C ALA A 67 -9.70 -3.64 1.88
N PRO A 68 -10.30 -4.82 1.63
CA PRO A 68 -11.42 -5.26 2.44
C PRO A 68 -10.96 -5.20 3.90
N VAL A 69 -11.60 -4.33 4.68
CA VAL A 69 -11.44 -4.31 6.13
C VAL A 69 -12.00 -5.65 6.59
N ASN A 70 -11.13 -6.64 6.75
CA ASN A 70 -11.49 -7.77 7.57
C ASN A 70 -11.63 -7.20 8.98
N ASP A 71 -12.86 -6.95 9.41
CA ASP A 71 -13.27 -6.63 10.80
C ASP A 71 -12.95 -7.78 11.79
N GLN A 72 -12.00 -8.65 11.45
CA GLN A 72 -11.45 -9.62 12.36
C GLN A 72 -10.50 -8.86 13.30
N PRO A 73 -10.82 -8.72 14.59
CA PRO A 73 -9.89 -8.15 15.53
C PRO A 73 -8.59 -8.97 15.49
N PHE A 74 -7.49 -8.33 15.13
CA PHE A 74 -6.16 -8.91 15.23
C PHE A 74 -5.85 -9.16 16.71
N GLY A 75 -6.07 -10.38 17.16
CA GLY A 75 -5.78 -10.83 18.51
C GLY A 75 -6.26 -12.27 18.71
N PHE A 76 -5.49 -13.07 19.46
CA PHE A 76 -5.97 -14.35 19.96
C PHE A 76 -7.22 -14.09 20.81
N GLN A 77 -8.39 -14.46 20.30
CA GLN A 77 -9.59 -14.55 21.14
C GLN A 77 -9.35 -15.71 22.10
N VAL A 78 -9.04 -15.37 23.36
CA VAL A 78 -9.11 -16.34 24.44
C VAL A 78 -10.57 -16.79 24.50
N PRO A 79 -10.90 -18.09 24.31
CA PRO A 79 -12.27 -18.54 24.41
C PRO A 79 -12.78 -18.16 25.80
N ALA A 80 -13.90 -17.42 25.84
CA ALA A 80 -14.54 -17.04 27.08
C ALA A 80 -14.79 -18.31 27.90
N LYS A 81 -14.23 -18.37 29.12
CA LYS A 81 -14.53 -19.45 30.07
C LYS A 81 -16.06 -19.53 30.23
N PRO A 82 -16.67 -20.72 30.10
CA PRO A 82 -18.08 -20.89 30.37
C PRO A 82 -18.38 -20.37 31.78
N LYS A 83 -19.31 -19.42 31.88
CA LYS A 83 -19.85 -18.99 33.17
C LYS A 83 -20.76 -20.10 33.69
N ASP A 84 -20.58 -20.41 34.96
CA ASP A 84 -21.51 -21.14 35.83
C ASP A 84 -21.41 -22.68 35.82
N GLU A 85 -20.28 -23.21 36.29
CA GLU A 85 -20.31 -24.45 37.08
C GLU A 85 -20.81 -24.07 38.49
N LYS A 86 -22.14 -24.15 38.69
CA LYS A 86 -22.74 -24.03 40.02
C LYS A 86 -22.27 -25.22 40.85
N ILE A 87 -21.36 -24.95 41.78
CA ILE A 87 -20.96 -25.90 42.82
C ILE A 87 -22.16 -26.04 43.76
N ASN A 88 -22.79 -27.22 43.72
CA ASN A 88 -23.73 -27.69 44.75
C ASN A 88 -22.97 -28.11 46.00
#